data_AF-A0A847PNF4-F1
#
_entry.id   AF-A0A847PNF4-F1
#
_cell.length_a   1.000
_cell.length_b   1.000
_cell.length_c   1.000
_cell.angle_alpha   90.00
_cell.angle_beta   90.00
_cell.angle_gamma   90.00
#
_symmetry.space_group_name_H-M   'P 1'
#
loop_
_entity.id
_entity.type
_entity.pdbx_description
1 polymer ?
#
loop_
_entity_poly.entity_id
_entity_poly.type
_entity_poly.pdbx_seq_one_letter_code
_entity_poly.pdbx_strand_id
1 'polypeptide(L)'
;MERYLIYLGLESNDGDKWDYIEALDIIIKVASEIGVMGFTAYQTIGMWRGKTELSIRLELFECWEQLATEYALLLKKAFKQETVGLATDVVRKVQWI
;
A
#
# COMPACT_ATOMS: atom_id res chain seq x y z
N MET A 1 -8.18 13.03 16.03
CA MET A 1 -8.07 12.38 14.72
C MET A 1 -6.61 12.24 14.36
N GLU A 2 -6.18 11.05 13.93
CA GLU A 2 -4.76 10.68 13.85
C GLU A 2 -4.34 10.39 12.39
N ARG A 3 -3.03 10.41 12.12
CA ARG A 3 -2.45 10.05 10.82
C ARG A 3 -1.67 8.76 10.92
N TYR A 4 -1.85 7.88 9.92
CA TYR A 4 -1.15 6.60 9.84
C TYR A 4 -0.42 6.48 8.50
N LEU A 5 0.78 5.90 8.55
CA LEU A 5 1.55 5.55 7.36
C LEU A 5 1.48 4.05 7.14
N ILE A 6 1.18 3.64 5.91
CA ILE A 6 1.34 2.27 5.42
C ILE A 6 2.39 2.29 4.32
N TYR A 7 3.40 1.43 4.46
CA TYR A 7 4.39 1.18 3.41
C TYR A 7 4.09 -0.16 2.76
N LEU A 8 4.02 -0.18 1.44
CA LEU A 8 3.84 -1.38 0.61
C LEU A 8 5.05 -1.51 -0.32
N GLY A 9 5.71 -2.65 -0.29
CA GLY A 9 6.72 -3.05 -1.28
C GLY A 9 6.15 -4.14 -2.18
N LEU A 10 6.05 -3.85 -3.48
CA LEU A 10 5.57 -4.75 -4.52
C LEU A 10 6.73 -5.06 -5.48
N GLU A 11 6.99 -6.34 -5.70
CA GLU A 11 8.01 -6.83 -6.64
C GLU A 11 7.30 -7.45 -7.84
N SER A 12 7.75 -7.16 -9.06
CA SER A 12 7.20 -7.82 -10.24
C SER A 12 7.65 -9.28 -10.31
N ASN A 13 6.88 -10.14 -10.97
CA ASN A 13 7.40 -11.41 -11.45
C ASN A 13 8.54 -11.17 -12.46
N ASP A 14 9.37 -12.18 -12.69
CA ASP A 14 10.49 -12.10 -13.64
C ASP A 14 9.99 -11.71 -15.04
N GLY A 15 10.35 -10.51 -15.50
CA GLY A 15 10.01 -9.98 -16.83
C GLY A 15 8.75 -9.12 -16.91
N ASP A 16 7.93 -9.07 -15.85
CA ASP A 16 6.74 -8.22 -15.80
C ASP A 16 7.07 -6.80 -15.31
N LYS A 17 6.28 -5.82 -15.76
CA LYS A 17 6.32 -4.44 -15.25
C LYS A 17 5.06 -4.20 -14.44
N TRP A 18 5.20 -3.63 -13.25
CA TRP A 18 4.05 -3.13 -12.50
C TRP A 18 3.44 -1.92 -13.21
N ASP A 19 2.12 -1.94 -13.39
CA ASP A 19 1.36 -0.74 -13.70
C ASP A 19 0.93 -0.07 -12.40
N TYR A 20 1.37 1.18 -12.20
CA TYR A 20 0.94 1.97 -11.05
C TYR A 20 -0.58 2.19 -11.04
N ILE A 21 -1.20 2.25 -12.22
CA ILE A 21 -2.66 2.44 -12.34
C ILE A 21 -3.38 1.24 -11.74
N GLU A 22 -2.94 0.02 -12.04
CA GLU A 22 -3.53 -1.21 -11.47
C GLU A 22 -3.36 -1.27 -9.95
N ALA A 23 -2.17 -0.91 -9.43
CA ALA A 23 -1.94 -0.87 -7.99
C ALA A 23 -2.82 0.19 -7.30
N LEU A 24 -3.02 1.36 -7.93
CA LEU A 24 -3.88 2.41 -7.41
C LEU A 24 -5.36 1.98 -7.41
N ASP A 25 -5.82 1.27 -8.43
CA ASP A 25 -7.18 0.73 -8.50
C ASP A 25 -7.46 -0.24 -7.34
N ILE A 26 -6.50 -1.13 -7.03
CA ILE A 26 -6.59 -2.03 -5.87
C ILE A 26 -6.66 -1.21 -4.57
N ILE A 27 -5.80 -0.20 -4.41
CA ILE A 27 -5.76 0.65 -3.21
C ILE A 27 -7.09 1.38 -2.99
N ILE A 28 -7.66 1.98 -4.04
CA ILE A 28 -8.94 2.69 -4.00
C ILE A 28 -10.09 1.73 -3.69
N LYS A 29 -10.12 0.57 -4.36
CA LYS A 29 -11.14 -0.44 -4.16
C LYS A 29 -11.19 -0.89 -2.70
N VAL A 30 -10.05 -1.29 -2.14
CA VAL A 30 -9.97 -1.73 -0.74
C VAL A 30 -10.34 -0.59 0.21
N ALA A 31 -9.94 0.66 -0.07
CA ALA A 31 -10.32 1.81 0.76
C ALA A 31 -11.84 2.00 0.82
N SER A 32 -12.53 1.82 -0.31
CA SER A 32 -13.99 1.92 -0.39
C SER A 32 -14.71 0.81 0.37
N GLU A 33 -14.14 -0.40 0.42
CA GLU A 33 -14.75 -1.58 1.05
C GLU A 33 -14.85 -1.44 2.58
N ILE A 34 -13.90 -0.75 3.21
CA ILE A 34 -13.83 -0.61 4.67
C ILE A 34 -14.08 0.82 5.18
N GLY A 35 -14.43 1.74 4.29
CA GLY A 35 -14.78 3.12 4.66
C GLY A 35 -13.58 3.99 5.06
N VAL A 36 -12.40 3.79 4.47
CA VAL A 36 -11.31 4.77 4.57
C VAL A 36 -11.73 6.02 3.80
N MET A 37 -11.98 7.13 4.51
CA MET A 37 -12.54 8.33 3.90
C MET A 37 -11.53 9.17 3.09
N GLY A 38 -10.23 8.99 3.32
CA GLY A 38 -9.21 9.75 2.61
C GLY A 38 -7.80 9.26 2.84
N PHE A 39 -7.01 9.24 1.77
CA PHE A 39 -5.59 8.91 1.80
C PHE A 39 -4.82 9.65 0.69
N THR A 40 -3.52 9.80 0.87
CA THR A 40 -2.58 10.19 -0.20
C THR A 40 -1.66 9.02 -0.49
N ALA A 41 -1.47 8.70 -1.77
CA ALA A 41 -0.54 7.67 -2.21
C ALA A 41 0.68 8.29 -2.89
N TYR A 42 1.88 7.89 -2.46
CA TYR A 42 3.14 8.25 -3.10
C TYR A 42 3.77 7.00 -3.69
N GLN A 43 4.20 7.06 -4.95
CA GLN A 43 4.86 5.95 -5.62
C GLN A 43 6.34 6.23 -5.84
N THR A 44 7.14 5.18 -5.74
CA THR A 44 8.51 5.14 -6.26
C THR A 44 8.64 3.86 -7.07
N ILE A 45 9.09 3.99 -8.32
CA ILE A 45 9.43 2.86 -9.18
C ILE A 45 10.95 2.74 -9.19
N GLY A 46 11.45 1.57 -8.81
CA GLY A 46 12.87 1.22 -8.80
C GLY A 46 13.15 -0.03 -9.63
N MET A 47 14.44 -0.30 -9.81
CA MET A 47 14.90 -1.58 -10.35
C MET A 47 15.86 -2.22 -9.34
N TRP A 48 15.62 -3.47 -8.98
CA TRP A 48 16.49 -4.25 -8.11
C TRP A 48 16.69 -5.65 -8.67
N ARG A 49 17.96 -6.08 -8.78
CA ARG A 49 18.33 -7.42 -9.30
C ARG A 49 17.64 -7.83 -10.61
N GLY A 50 17.37 -6.86 -11.50
CA GLY A 50 16.73 -7.10 -12.80
C GLY A 50 15.20 -7.12 -12.78
N LYS A 51 14.57 -6.86 -11.63
CA LYS A 51 13.12 -6.77 -11.47
C LYS A 51 12.68 -5.33 -11.24
N THR A 52 11.43 -5.03 -11.62
CA THR A 52 10.81 -3.74 -11.31
C THR A 52 10.23 -3.81 -9.91
N GLU A 53 10.61 -2.87 -9.06
CA GLU A 53 10.04 -2.72 -7.72
C GLU A 53 9.13 -1.49 -7.70
N LEU A 54 7.92 -1.66 -7.20
CA LEU A 54 6.99 -0.57 -6.92
C LEU A 54 6.86 -0.42 -5.40
N SER A 55 7.31 0.71 -4.89
CA SER A 55 7.13 1.09 -3.48
C SER A 55 6.02 2.12 -3.36
N ILE A 56 5.06 1.88 -2.47
CA ILE A 56 3.94 2.78 -2.23
C ILE A 56 3.93 3.20 -0.76
N ARG A 57 3.89 4.51 -0.51
CA ARG A 57 3.60 5.08 0.81
C ARG A 57 2.19 5.63 0.81
N LEU A 58 1.34 5.07 1.66
CA LEU A 58 -0.02 5.56 1.89
C LEU A 58 -0.05 6.35 3.19
N GLU A 59 -0.59 7.56 3.12
CA GLU A 59 -0.86 8.41 4.27
C GLU A 59 -2.36 8.46 4.50
N LEU A 60 -2.84 7.84 5.58
CA LEU A 60 -4.25 7.88 5.97
C LEU A 60 -4.50 9.09 6.87
N PHE A 61 -5.55 9.84 6.58
CA PHE A 61 -5.99 10.97 7.38
C PHE A 61 -7.24 10.61 8.15
N GLU A 62 -7.41 11.20 9.33
CA GLU A 62 -8.65 11.06 10.11
C GLU A 62 -9.05 9.60 10.37
N CYS A 63 -8.04 8.73 10.48
CA CYS A 63 -8.22 7.29 10.56
C CYS A 63 -8.00 6.80 11.99
N TRP A 64 -8.66 5.70 12.36
CA TRP A 64 -8.47 5.00 13.63
C TRP A 64 -7.40 3.91 13.46
N GLU A 65 -6.66 3.59 14.53
CA GLU A 65 -5.60 2.57 14.47
C GLU A 65 -6.07 1.22 13.94
N GLN A 66 -7.23 0.77 14.43
CA GLN A 66 -7.84 -0.49 14.01
C GLN A 66 -8.17 -0.47 12.52
N LEU A 67 -8.72 0.63 12.02
CA LEU A 67 -9.08 0.79 10.60
C LEU A 67 -7.83 0.84 9.71
N ALA A 68 -6.78 1.54 10.14
CA ALA A 68 -5.50 1.57 9.42
C ALA A 68 -4.85 0.17 9.36
N THR A 69 -4.95 -0.59 10.44
CA THR A 69 -4.45 -1.96 10.53
C THR A 69 -5.24 -2.90 9.63
N GLU A 70 -6.57 -2.83 9.67
CA GLU A 70 -7.45 -3.61 8.80
C GLU A 70 -7.21 -3.28 7.32
N TYR A 71 -7.04 -1.99 6.99
CA TYR A 71 -6.71 -1.56 5.64
C TYR A 71 -5.41 -2.19 5.14
N ALA A 72 -4.34 -2.13 5.95
CA ALA A 72 -3.05 -2.75 5.59
C ALA A 72 -3.17 -4.26 5.38
N LEU A 73 -3.94 -4.97 6.23
CA LEU A 73 -4.15 -6.40 6.10
C LEU A 73 -4.90 -6.78 4.82
N LEU A 74 -5.93 -6.01 4.45
CA LEU A 74 -6.69 -6.24 3.22
C LEU A 74 -5.89 -5.91 1.97
N LEU A 75 -5.12 -4.82 1.98
CA LEU A 75 -4.17 -4.50 0.91
C LEU A 75 -3.18 -5.64 0.71
N LYS A 76 -2.58 -6.15 1.80
CA LYS A 76 -1.68 -7.30 1.74
C LYS A 76 -2.35 -8.52 1.09
N LYS A 77 -3.59 -8.80 1.45
CA LYS A 77 -4.35 -9.93 0.89
C LYS A 77 -4.63 -9.73 -0.60
N ALA A 78 -5.06 -8.53 -0.98
CA ALA A 78 -5.36 -8.19 -2.37
C ALA A 78 -4.13 -8.34 -3.26
N PHE A 79 -2.99 -7.77 -2.86
CA PHE A 79 -1.74 -7.90 -3.63
C PHE A 79 -1.16 -9.33 -3.63
N LYS A 80 -1.33 -10.13 -2.57
CA LYS A 80 -0.87 -11.53 -2.55
C LYS A 80 -1.64 -12.46 -3.49
N GLN A 81 -2.93 -12.20 -3.74
CA GLN A 81 -3.74 -12.99 -4.67
C GLN A 81 -3.24 -12.84 -6.12
N GLU A 82 -2.53 -11.76 -6.42
CA GLU A 82 -2.01 -11.45 -7.76
C GLU A 82 -0.54 -11.86 -7.96
N THR A 83 -0.04 -12.88 -7.23
CA THR A 83 1.35 -13.40 -7.28
C THR A 83 2.43 -12.38 -6.88
N VAL A 84 2.42 -11.95 -5.62
CA VAL A 84 3.39 -10.95 -5.11
C VAL A 84 4.02 -11.35 -3.78
N GLY A 85 5.36 -11.30 -3.74
CA GLY A 85 6.13 -11.29 -2.51
C GLY A 85 5.99 -9.93 -1.81
N LEU A 86 5.00 -9.80 -0.93
CA LEU A 86 4.82 -8.57 -0.16
C LEU A 86 5.93 -8.42 0.88
N ALA A 87 6.87 -7.50 0.64
CA ALA A 87 8.11 -7.44 1.41
C ALA A 87 7.95 -6.80 2.81
N THR A 88 7.01 -5.88 3.03
CA THR A 88 6.77 -5.32 4.37
C THR A 88 5.43 -4.59 4.43
N ASP A 89 4.64 -4.81 5.49
CA ASP A 89 3.58 -3.90 5.93
C ASP A 89 4.06 -3.29 7.25
N VAL A 90 4.27 -1.98 7.27
CA VAL A 90 4.54 -1.25 8.51
C VAL A 90 3.48 -0.19 8.67
N VAL A 91 2.61 -0.37 9.65
CA VAL A 91 1.67 0.67 10.11
C VAL A 91 2.36 1.48 11.18
N ARG A 92 2.54 2.79 10.95
CA ARG A 92 3.11 3.72 11.95
C ARG A 92 2.16 4.88 12.22
N LYS A 93 1.90 5.14 13.51
CA LYS A 93 1.26 6.37 13.97
C LYS A 93 2.23 7.53 13.79
N VAL A 94 1.77 8.61 13.18
CA VAL A 94 2.57 9.84 13.02
C VAL A 94 2.23 10.80 14.16
N GLN A 95 3.22 11.09 15.01
CA GLN A 95 3.17 12.18 15.98
C GLN A 95 3.94 13.37 15.42
N TRP A 96 3.34 14.56 15.42
CA TRP A 96 4.06 15.80 15.10
C TRP A 96 4.87 16.21 16.33
N ILE A 97 6.14 16.56 16.14
CA ILE A 97 6.98 17.24 17.14
C ILE A 97 6.93 18.74 16.85
#